data_AF-A0A974UNV8-F1
#
_entry.id   AF-A0A974UNV8-F1
#
_cell.length_a   1.000
_cell.length_b   1.000
_cell.length_c   1.000
_cell.angle_alpha   90.00
_cell.angle_beta   90.00
_cell.angle_gamma   90.00
#
_symmetry.space_group_name_H-M   'P 1'
#
loop_
_entity.id
_entity.type
_entity.pdbx_description
1 polymer ?
#
loop_
_entity_poly.entity_id
_entity_poly.type
_entity_poly.pdbx_seq_one_letter_code
_entity_poly.pdbx_strand_id
1 'polypeptide(L)'
;MRMAELSVASGMPVATIKYYLREGLLHPGERTSPNQARYGEEHVQRLKLIRALLDIGGLSVATVGDVLAAIDAGEPTHEVLGVTQRALVGGPAETDDEARAWALDRLSSLAAAHGWKFGPDHPAAPSLVSTLCALRALGHPALLDRLDDYADLADRIAVTDLDTLAAQPSLDRIVEAAVVGTVLGDRLFAGLRRLAQAAESGRRYPDGLR
;
A
#
# COMPACT_ATOMS: atom_id res chain seq x y z
N MET A 1 8.01 -29.09 11.72
CA MET A 1 9.26 -28.88 10.96
C MET A 1 10.38 -28.40 11.89
N ARG A 2 11.64 -28.73 11.61
CA ARG A 2 12.84 -28.12 12.24
C ARG A 2 13.25 -26.85 11.47
N MET A 3 14.15 -26.04 12.03
CA MET A 3 14.58 -24.76 11.44
C MET A 3 15.08 -24.87 9.98
N ALA A 4 15.85 -25.92 9.65
CA ALA A 4 16.32 -26.13 8.29
C ALA A 4 15.16 -26.42 7.31
N GLU A 5 14.18 -27.22 7.73
CA GLU A 5 12.98 -27.52 6.94
C GLU A 5 12.11 -26.27 6.78
N LEU A 6 11.98 -25.45 7.84
CA LEU A 6 11.26 -24.17 7.77
C LEU A 6 11.91 -23.19 6.79
N SER A 7 13.25 -23.14 6.77
CA SER A 7 14.02 -22.33 5.82
C SER A 7 13.75 -22.74 4.37
N VAL A 8 13.74 -24.04 4.09
CA VAL A 8 13.41 -24.57 2.77
C VAL A 8 11.95 -24.28 2.39
N ALA A 9 11.01 -24.56 3.29
CA ALA A 9 9.58 -24.39 3.03
C ALA A 9 9.15 -22.93 2.85
N SER A 10 9.80 -22.00 3.55
CA SER A 10 9.55 -20.55 3.43
C SER A 10 10.38 -19.87 2.33
N GLY A 11 11.43 -20.53 1.86
CA GLY A 11 12.41 -19.94 0.95
C GLY A 11 13.24 -18.81 1.58
N MET A 12 13.31 -18.75 2.91
CA MET A 12 14.04 -17.72 3.66
C MET A 12 15.30 -18.28 4.33
N PRO A 13 16.45 -17.58 4.27
CA PRO A 13 17.65 -18.02 4.97
C PRO A 13 17.44 -18.14 6.48
N VAL A 14 18.06 -19.14 7.11
CA VAL A 14 17.99 -19.36 8.57
C VAL A 14 18.38 -18.10 9.36
N ALA A 15 19.34 -17.31 8.87
CA ALA A 15 19.76 -16.06 9.49
C ALA A 15 18.62 -15.03 9.54
N THR A 16 17.84 -14.90 8.46
CA THR A 16 16.69 -14.00 8.35
C THR A 16 15.55 -14.46 9.24
N ILE A 17 15.27 -15.77 9.30
CA ILE A 17 14.25 -16.31 10.21
C ILE A 17 14.63 -16.03 11.68
N LYS A 18 15.91 -16.22 12.04
CA LYS A 18 16.41 -15.86 13.38
C LYS A 18 16.33 -14.36 13.66
N TYR A 19 16.50 -13.52 12.64
CA TYR A 19 16.31 -12.08 12.78
C TYR A 19 14.86 -11.76 13.12
N TYR A 20 13.88 -12.27 12.37
CA TYR A 20 12.45 -12.05 12.67
C TYR A 20 11.98 -12.60 14.02
N LEU A 21 12.56 -13.71 14.48
CA LEU A 21 12.32 -14.21 15.85
C LEU A 21 12.83 -13.24 16.92
N ARG A 22 13.93 -12.52 16.67
CA ARG A 22 14.47 -11.52 17.61
C ARG A 22 13.68 -10.22 17.58
N GLU A 23 13.24 -9.79 16.39
CA GLU A 23 12.41 -8.60 16.21
C GLU A 23 10.92 -8.83 16.58
N GLY A 24 10.55 -10.04 17.01
CA GLY A 24 9.17 -10.36 17.40
C GLY A 24 8.19 -10.53 16.23
N LEU A 25 8.65 -10.45 14.98
CA LEU A 25 7.82 -10.61 13.79
C LEU A 25 7.33 -12.04 13.59
N LEU A 26 8.09 -13.04 14.04
CA LEU A 26 7.70 -14.44 14.04
C LEU A 26 7.59 -14.94 15.48
N HIS A 27 6.47 -15.61 15.81
CA HIS A 27 6.33 -16.23 17.11
C HIS A 27 7.33 -17.40 17.29
N PRO A 28 7.76 -17.68 18.54
CA PRO A 28 8.67 -18.78 18.80
C PRO A 28 8.00 -20.13 18.52
N GLY A 29 8.75 -21.04 17.92
CA GLY A 29 8.31 -22.43 17.75
C GLY A 29 8.20 -23.18 19.08
N GLU A 30 7.46 -24.28 19.08
CA GLU A 30 7.27 -25.15 20.24
C GLU A 30 8.61 -25.76 20.68
N ARG A 31 9.06 -25.45 21.90
CA ARG A 31 10.30 -26.00 22.44
C ARG A 31 10.16 -27.50 22.68
N THR A 32 11.01 -28.30 22.04
CA THR A 32 11.07 -29.75 22.23
C THR A 32 12.30 -30.19 23.03
N SER A 33 13.32 -29.34 23.14
CA SER A 33 14.48 -29.52 24.03
C SER A 33 15.17 -28.17 24.27
N PRO A 34 16.20 -28.05 25.15
CA PRO A 34 16.86 -26.78 25.43
C PRO A 34 17.35 -26.03 24.18
N ASN A 35 17.76 -26.76 23.14
CA ASN A 35 18.29 -26.22 21.88
C ASN A 35 17.46 -26.63 20.64
N GLN A 36 16.22 -27.11 20.83
CA GLN A 36 15.37 -27.52 19.70
C GLN A 36 13.95 -26.96 19.84
N ALA A 37 13.44 -26.49 18.71
CA ALA A 37 12.05 -26.08 18.54
C ALA A 37 11.45 -26.73 17.29
N ARG A 38 10.14 -26.98 17.34
CA ARG A 38 9.31 -27.38 16.19
C ARG A 38 8.49 -26.19 15.71
N TYR A 39 8.39 -26.08 14.39
CA TYR A 39 7.65 -25.04 13.67
C TYR A 39 6.53 -25.67 12.86
N GLY A 40 5.35 -25.04 12.86
CA GLY A 40 4.16 -25.46 12.12
C GLY A 40 4.01 -24.76 10.77
N GLU A 41 2.92 -25.10 10.05
CA GLU A 41 2.57 -24.47 8.77
C GLU A 41 2.23 -22.97 8.93
N GLU A 42 1.67 -22.59 10.08
CA GLU A 42 1.42 -21.19 10.47
C GLU A 42 2.71 -20.34 10.42
N HIS A 43 3.87 -20.91 10.75
CA HIS A 43 5.15 -20.21 10.70
C HIS A 43 5.59 -19.98 9.25
N VAL A 44 5.31 -20.93 8.35
CA VAL A 44 5.57 -20.79 6.91
C VAL A 44 4.69 -19.69 6.33
N GLN A 45 3.40 -19.69 6.67
CA GLN A 45 2.45 -18.68 6.22
C GLN A 45 2.84 -17.28 6.72
N ARG A 46 3.24 -17.16 7.99
CA ARG A 46 3.70 -15.90 8.55
C ARG A 46 5.00 -15.40 7.92
N LEU A 47 5.96 -16.28 7.66
CA LEU A 47 7.18 -15.92 6.93
C LEU A 47 6.90 -15.44 5.50
N LYS A 48 5.96 -16.08 4.80
CA LYS A 48 5.50 -15.63 3.47
C LYS A 48 4.82 -14.27 3.53
N LEU A 49 4.03 -14.01 4.59
CA LEU A 49 3.40 -12.71 4.82
C LEU A 49 4.43 -11.61 5.10
N ILE A 50 5.38 -11.84 6.02
CA ILE A 50 6.49 -10.93 6.29
C ILE A 50 7.22 -10.57 4.99
N ARG A 51 7.52 -11.59 4.17
CA ARG A 51 8.17 -11.39 2.88
C ARG A 51 7.34 -10.57 1.90
N ALA A 52 6.05 -10.85 1.78
CA ALA A 52 5.16 -10.07 0.91
C ALA A 52 5.09 -8.60 1.34
N LEU A 53 5.06 -8.34 2.65
CA LEU A 53 5.00 -6.98 3.18
C LEU A 53 6.32 -6.21 3.02
N LEU A 54 7.47 -6.87 3.15
CA LEU A 54 8.80 -6.25 2.97
C LEU A 54 9.20 -6.14 1.49
N ASP A 55 9.23 -7.25 0.75
CA ASP A 55 9.79 -7.33 -0.60
C ASP A 55 8.87 -6.72 -1.66
N ILE A 56 7.55 -6.92 -1.51
CA ILE A 56 6.54 -6.47 -2.49
C ILE A 56 5.87 -5.18 -1.99
N GLY A 57 5.61 -5.11 -0.68
CA GLY A 57 4.97 -3.95 -0.04
C GLY A 57 5.92 -2.78 0.23
N GLY A 58 7.23 -2.99 0.21
CA GLY A 58 8.23 -1.94 0.49
C GLY A 58 8.14 -1.37 1.91
N LEU A 59 7.51 -2.10 2.84
CA LEU A 59 7.30 -1.63 4.20
C LEU A 59 8.58 -1.70 5.03
N SER A 60 8.68 -0.83 6.04
CA SER A 60 9.75 -0.94 7.04
C SER A 60 9.53 -2.17 7.93
N VAL A 61 10.59 -2.72 8.51
CA VAL A 61 10.49 -3.84 9.47
C VAL A 61 9.59 -3.49 10.66
N ALA A 62 9.67 -2.25 11.15
CA ALA A 62 8.82 -1.76 12.24
C ALA A 62 7.33 -1.80 11.86
N THR A 63 7.00 -1.29 10.69
CA THR A 63 5.64 -1.31 10.13
C THR A 63 5.09 -2.73 9.99
N VAL A 64 5.92 -3.67 9.51
CA VAL A 64 5.50 -5.07 9.39
C VAL A 64 5.19 -5.65 10.77
N GLY A 65 5.92 -5.23 11.82
CA GLY A 65 5.60 -5.57 13.20
C GLY A 65 4.20 -5.11 13.62
N ASP A 66 3.86 -3.85 13.36
CA ASP A 66 2.56 -3.27 13.72
C ASP A 66 1.40 -4.00 13.03
N VAL A 67 1.54 -4.30 11.73
CA VAL A 67 0.52 -5.03 10.95
C VAL A 67 0.32 -6.45 11.50
N LEU A 68 1.41 -7.13 11.82
CA LEU A 68 1.37 -8.49 12.30
C LEU A 68 0.80 -8.60 13.73
N ALA A 69 1.07 -7.60 14.57
CA ALA A 69 0.49 -7.51 15.92
C ALA A 69 -1.04 -7.32 15.87
N ALA A 70 -1.54 -6.47 14.97
CA ALA A 70 -2.97 -6.27 14.75
C ALA A 70 -3.68 -7.57 14.29
N ILE A 71 -3.03 -8.35 13.41
CA ILE A 71 -3.52 -9.66 12.98
C ILE A 71 -3.59 -10.65 14.15
N ASP A 72 -2.55 -10.69 14.99
CA ASP A 72 -2.48 -11.60 16.14
C ASP A 72 -3.51 -11.24 17.23
N ALA A 73 -3.88 -9.96 17.35
CA ALA A 73 -4.91 -9.48 18.27
C ALA A 73 -6.34 -9.85 17.82
N GLY A 74 -6.50 -10.42 16.61
CA GLY A 74 -7.81 -10.77 16.05
C GLY A 74 -8.66 -9.54 15.72
N GLU A 75 -8.01 -8.40 15.44
CA GLU A 75 -8.70 -7.17 15.09
C GLU A 75 -9.53 -7.36 13.81
N PRO A 76 -10.72 -6.73 13.72
CA PRO A 76 -11.53 -6.75 12.51
C PRO A 76 -10.73 -6.37 11.26
N THR A 77 -10.98 -7.02 10.12
CA THR A 77 -10.23 -6.87 8.87
C THR A 77 -10.06 -5.41 8.38
N HIS A 78 -10.97 -4.51 8.76
CA HIS A 78 -10.89 -3.09 8.42
C HIS A 78 -9.84 -2.30 9.24
N GLU A 79 -9.49 -2.74 10.45
CA GLU A 79 -8.46 -2.10 11.29
C GLU A 79 -7.04 -2.47 10.80
N VAL A 80 -6.82 -3.74 10.40
CA VAL A 80 -5.58 -4.23 9.79
C VAL A 80 -5.29 -3.55 8.44
N LEU A 81 -6.33 -3.33 7.63
CA LEU A 81 -6.26 -2.54 6.39
C LEU A 81 -5.89 -1.08 6.69
N GLY A 82 -6.45 -0.51 7.77
CA GLY A 82 -6.11 0.84 8.24
C GLY A 82 -4.66 0.99 8.70
N VAL A 83 -4.08 -0.01 9.38
CA VAL A 83 -2.65 -0.02 9.78
C VAL A 83 -1.74 -0.09 8.54
N THR A 84 -2.10 -0.92 7.56
CA THR A 84 -1.32 -1.08 6.32
C THR A 84 -1.35 0.19 5.44
N GLN A 85 -2.50 0.86 5.35
CA GLN A 85 -2.64 2.13 4.63
C GLN A 85 -1.86 3.27 5.31
N ARG A 86 -1.86 3.33 6.65
CA ARG A 86 -1.11 4.33 7.45
C ARG A 86 0.41 4.20 7.36
N ALA A 87 0.92 3.07 6.87
CA ALA A 87 2.34 2.81 6.85
C ALA A 87 2.96 2.74 5.44
N LEU A 88 2.13 2.52 4.41
CA LEU A 88 2.48 2.78 3.01
C LEU A 88 2.57 4.29 2.71
N VAL A 89 1.79 5.08 3.44
CA VAL A 89 1.77 6.54 3.39
C VAL A 89 2.51 6.96 4.64
N GLY A 90 3.78 7.40 4.53
CA GLY A 90 4.55 7.85 5.69
C GLY A 90 3.68 8.68 6.64
N GLY A 91 3.79 8.41 7.94
CA GLY A 91 2.95 9.03 8.97
C GLY A 91 2.89 10.55 8.78
N PRO A 92 1.79 11.21 9.20
CA PRO A 92 1.63 12.63 9.00
C PRO A 92 2.90 13.32 9.50
N ALA A 93 3.68 13.91 8.58
CA ALA A 93 4.60 14.96 8.96
C ALA A 93 3.75 15.93 9.78
N GLU A 94 4.20 16.37 10.95
CA GLU A 94 3.51 17.42 11.71
C GLU A 94 3.25 18.58 10.74
N THR A 95 2.03 18.64 10.23
CA THR A 95 1.65 19.56 9.19
C THR A 95 0.91 20.64 9.92
N ASP A 96 1.45 21.86 9.92
CA ASP A 96 0.79 22.99 10.55
C ASP A 96 -0.64 23.15 9.99
N ASP A 97 -1.56 23.60 10.85
CA ASP A 97 -3.00 23.63 10.56
C ASP A 97 -3.32 24.45 9.30
N GLU A 98 -2.50 25.46 9.01
CA GLU A 98 -2.61 26.27 7.79
C GLU A 98 -2.35 25.44 6.51
N ALA A 99 -1.32 24.59 6.51
CA ALA A 99 -1.00 23.74 5.37
C ALA A 99 -2.07 22.67 5.15
N ARG A 100 -2.62 22.10 6.24
CA ARG A 100 -3.74 21.16 6.19
C ARG A 100 -5.01 21.82 5.62
N ALA A 101 -5.34 23.01 6.08
CA ALA A 101 -6.49 23.78 5.57
C ALA A 101 -6.34 24.10 4.08
N TRP A 102 -5.15 24.54 3.65
CA TRP A 102 -4.85 24.77 2.24
C TRP A 102 -5.04 23.52 1.38
N ALA A 103 -4.53 22.36 1.82
CA ALA A 103 -4.65 21.13 1.05
C ALA A 103 -6.11 20.66 0.94
N LEU A 104 -6.89 20.78 2.02
CA LEU A 104 -8.33 20.48 2.01
C LEU A 104 -9.10 21.39 1.06
N ASP A 105 -8.84 22.70 1.08
CA ASP A 105 -9.46 23.65 0.16
C ASP A 105 -9.12 23.35 -1.31
N ARG A 106 -7.85 23.06 -1.58
CA ARG A 106 -7.39 22.71 -2.92
C ARG A 106 -8.03 21.43 -3.44
N LEU A 107 -8.10 20.37 -2.62
CA LEU A 107 -8.74 19.10 -2.96
C LEU A 107 -10.25 19.24 -3.12
N SER A 108 -10.89 20.06 -2.28
CA SER A 108 -12.33 20.32 -2.38
C SER A 108 -12.67 21.06 -3.69
N SER A 109 -11.84 22.02 -4.08
CA SER A 109 -11.97 22.73 -5.35
C SER A 109 -11.78 21.80 -6.55
N LEU A 110 -10.76 20.92 -6.50
CA LEU A 110 -10.52 19.91 -7.54
C LEU A 110 -11.70 18.94 -7.64
N ALA A 111 -12.17 18.41 -6.51
CA ALA A 111 -13.32 17.51 -6.47
C ALA A 111 -14.58 18.17 -7.03
N ALA A 112 -14.85 19.44 -6.68
CA ALA A 112 -15.98 20.18 -7.22
C ALA A 112 -15.91 20.36 -8.75
N ALA A 113 -14.72 20.65 -9.30
CA ALA A 113 -14.52 20.78 -10.74
C ALA A 113 -14.78 19.47 -11.51
N HIS A 114 -14.44 18.32 -10.91
CA HIS A 114 -14.67 17.00 -11.49
C HIS A 114 -16.01 16.35 -11.07
N GLY A 115 -16.83 17.05 -10.27
CA GLY A 115 -18.12 16.52 -9.78
C GLY A 115 -17.99 15.39 -8.75
N TRP A 116 -16.83 15.25 -8.12
CA TRP A 116 -16.58 14.26 -7.07
C TRP A 116 -17.10 14.73 -5.71
N LYS A 117 -17.50 13.77 -4.86
CA LYS A 117 -17.82 14.05 -3.46
C LYS A 117 -16.56 13.93 -2.62
N PHE A 118 -16.11 15.04 -2.05
CA PHE A 118 -14.95 15.08 -1.18
C PHE A 118 -15.19 16.06 -0.02
N GLY A 119 -14.57 15.78 1.12
CA GLY A 119 -14.64 16.61 2.32
C GLY A 119 -13.70 16.09 3.41
N PRO A 120 -13.62 16.78 4.57
CA PRO A 120 -12.72 16.39 5.66
C PRO A 120 -12.92 14.97 6.17
N ASP A 121 -14.17 14.49 6.16
CA ASP A 121 -14.54 13.16 6.63
C ASP A 121 -14.42 12.07 5.54
N HIS A 122 -13.98 12.43 4.32
CA HIS A 122 -13.83 11.47 3.23
C HIS A 122 -12.68 10.49 3.55
N PRO A 123 -12.84 9.16 3.32
CA PRO A 123 -11.81 8.18 3.67
C PRO A 123 -10.43 8.45 3.05
N ALA A 124 -10.40 9.02 1.84
CA ALA A 124 -9.15 9.39 1.16
C ALA A 124 -8.52 10.70 1.66
N ALA A 125 -9.21 11.50 2.46
CA ALA A 125 -8.77 12.85 2.84
C ALA A 125 -7.42 12.85 3.59
N PRO A 126 -7.17 12.01 4.62
CA PRO A 126 -5.89 12.04 5.34
C PRO A 126 -4.67 11.83 4.43
N SER A 127 -4.75 10.87 3.50
CA SER A 127 -3.65 10.54 2.58
C SER A 127 -3.43 11.63 1.53
N LEU A 128 -4.51 12.13 0.91
CA LEU A 128 -4.42 13.17 -0.12
C LEU A 128 -3.91 14.49 0.47
N VAL A 129 -4.41 14.88 1.64
CA VAL A 129 -3.97 16.09 2.34
C VAL A 129 -2.48 16.01 2.68
N SER A 130 -2.04 14.92 3.28
CA SER A 130 -0.62 14.72 3.61
C SER A 130 0.26 14.77 2.35
N THR A 131 -0.18 14.17 1.26
CA THR A 131 0.55 14.16 -0.02
C THR A 131 0.71 15.58 -0.58
N LEU A 132 -0.37 16.37 -0.64
CA LEU A 132 -0.31 17.75 -1.15
C LEU A 132 0.58 18.63 -0.27
N CYS A 133 0.47 18.50 1.05
CA CYS A 133 1.32 19.23 2.00
C CYS A 133 2.80 18.89 1.81
N ALA A 134 3.14 17.61 1.63
CA ALA A 134 4.50 17.17 1.36
C ALA A 134 5.04 17.73 0.03
N LEU A 135 4.24 17.67 -1.04
CA LEU A 135 4.62 18.24 -2.35
C LEU A 135 4.87 19.75 -2.29
N ARG A 136 4.05 20.47 -1.50
CA ARG A 136 4.22 21.91 -1.26
C ARG A 136 5.51 22.18 -0.47
N ALA A 137 5.73 21.45 0.62
CA ALA A 137 6.90 21.62 1.49
C ALA A 137 8.22 21.32 0.77
N LEU A 138 8.21 20.34 -0.14
CA LEU A 138 9.36 19.98 -0.98
C LEU A 138 9.60 20.95 -2.15
N GLY A 139 8.75 21.97 -2.32
CA GLY A 139 8.92 22.97 -3.38
C GLY A 139 8.65 22.44 -4.78
N HIS A 140 7.64 21.58 -4.94
CA HIS A 140 7.20 21.05 -6.25
C HIS A 140 5.87 21.66 -6.75
N PRO A 141 5.76 23.01 -6.93
CA PRO A 141 4.52 23.65 -7.35
C PRO A 141 4.07 23.19 -8.75
N ALA A 142 5.02 22.93 -9.65
CA ALA A 142 4.71 22.45 -11.00
C ALA A 142 3.94 21.12 -11.03
N LEU A 143 4.07 20.27 -10.00
CA LEU A 143 3.27 19.06 -9.90
C LEU A 143 1.86 19.35 -9.38
N LEU A 144 1.73 20.31 -8.45
CA LEU A 144 0.45 20.77 -7.92
C LEU A 144 -0.40 21.50 -8.97
N ASP A 145 0.25 22.18 -9.92
CA ASP A 145 -0.41 22.86 -11.03
C ASP A 145 -1.02 21.87 -12.04
N ARG A 146 -0.56 20.61 -12.05
CA ARG A 146 -1.02 19.55 -12.96
C ARG A 146 -2.02 18.59 -12.32
N LEU A 147 -2.56 18.93 -11.14
CA LEU A 147 -3.54 18.09 -10.44
C LEU A 147 -4.80 17.84 -11.27
N ASP A 148 -5.23 18.82 -12.06
CA ASP A 148 -6.38 18.72 -12.96
C ASP A 148 -6.16 17.64 -14.04
N ASP A 149 -4.97 17.60 -14.67
CA ASP A 149 -4.65 16.57 -15.64
C ASP A 149 -4.58 15.16 -15.01
N TYR A 150 -4.14 15.07 -13.75
CA TYR A 150 -4.17 13.81 -13.02
C TYR A 150 -5.60 13.39 -12.67
N ALA A 151 -6.48 14.35 -12.40
CA ALA A 151 -7.88 14.10 -12.13
C ALA A 151 -8.63 13.63 -13.38
N ASP A 152 -8.37 14.23 -14.55
CA ASP A 152 -8.87 13.73 -15.85
C ASP A 152 -8.47 12.27 -16.11
N LEU A 153 -7.23 11.91 -15.77
CA LEU A 153 -6.77 10.52 -15.89
C LEU A 153 -7.49 9.61 -14.90
N ALA A 154 -7.74 10.06 -13.67
CA ALA A 154 -8.49 9.31 -12.67
C ALA A 154 -9.95 9.07 -13.10
N ASP A 155 -10.61 10.06 -13.72
CA ASP A 155 -11.96 9.89 -14.27
C ASP A 155 -12.00 8.80 -15.34
N ARG A 156 -11.02 8.78 -16.25
CA ARG A 156 -10.92 7.75 -17.30
C ARG A 156 -10.68 6.35 -16.73
N ILE A 157 -9.89 6.26 -15.65
CA ILE A 157 -9.66 5.01 -14.92
C ILE A 157 -10.98 4.55 -14.30
N ALA A 158 -11.68 5.42 -13.59
CA ALA A 158 -12.94 5.09 -12.93
C ALA A 158 -13.99 4.55 -13.92
N VAL A 159 -14.12 5.17 -15.11
CA VAL A 159 -15.01 4.65 -16.16
C VAL A 159 -14.61 3.24 -16.59
N THR A 160 -13.32 3.02 -16.86
CA THR A 160 -12.80 1.71 -17.31
C THR A 160 -13.05 0.62 -16.26
N ASP A 161 -12.81 0.95 -14.99
CA ASP A 161 -13.00 0.02 -13.87
C ASP A 161 -14.48 -0.32 -13.70
N LEU A 162 -15.36 0.68 -13.69
CA LEU A 162 -16.80 0.47 -13.52
C LEU A 162 -17.44 -0.26 -14.72
N ASP A 163 -17.00 0.01 -15.95
CA ASP A 163 -17.45 -0.73 -17.14
C ASP A 163 -17.04 -2.22 -17.06
N THR A 164 -15.85 -2.50 -16.53
CA THR A 164 -15.36 -3.87 -16.32
C THR A 164 -16.21 -4.63 -15.29
N LEU A 165 -16.67 -3.94 -14.25
CA LEU A 165 -17.59 -4.50 -13.25
C LEU A 165 -18.99 -4.71 -13.84
N ALA A 166 -19.50 -3.75 -14.61
CA ALA A 166 -20.83 -3.82 -15.22
C ALA A 166 -20.97 -4.99 -16.21
N ALA A 167 -19.86 -5.46 -16.78
CA ALA A 167 -19.83 -6.62 -17.67
C ALA A 167 -20.00 -7.98 -16.96
N GLN A 168 -20.01 -8.02 -15.61
CA GLN A 168 -20.14 -9.28 -14.86
C GLN A 168 -21.59 -9.82 -14.87
N PRO A 169 -21.78 -11.14 -14.96
CA PRO A 169 -23.10 -11.75 -15.18
C PRO A 169 -24.00 -11.81 -13.93
N SER A 170 -23.47 -11.55 -12.73
CA SER A 170 -24.21 -11.63 -11.47
C SER A 170 -23.68 -10.67 -10.42
N LEU A 171 -24.54 -10.34 -9.45
CA LEU A 171 -24.20 -9.45 -8.33
C LEU A 171 -23.00 -9.94 -7.52
N ASP A 172 -22.93 -11.24 -7.23
CA ASP A 172 -21.81 -11.83 -6.48
C ASP A 172 -20.48 -11.62 -7.21
N ARG A 173 -20.47 -11.75 -8.54
CA ARG A 173 -19.28 -11.52 -9.37
C ARG A 173 -18.92 -10.04 -9.48
N ILE A 174 -19.90 -9.15 -9.52
CA ILE A 174 -19.67 -7.70 -9.45
C ILE A 174 -18.97 -7.34 -8.13
N VAL A 175 -19.48 -7.84 -7.00
CA VAL A 175 -18.89 -7.56 -5.67
C VAL A 175 -17.48 -8.13 -5.55
N GLU A 176 -17.27 -9.39 -5.96
CA GLU A 176 -15.94 -10.02 -5.97
C GLU A 176 -14.95 -9.23 -6.84
N ALA A 177 -15.34 -8.87 -8.07
CA ALA A 177 -14.52 -8.10 -8.99
C ALA A 177 -14.24 -6.69 -8.48
N ALA A 178 -15.18 -6.05 -7.77
CA ALA A 178 -15.00 -4.72 -7.20
C ALA A 178 -13.96 -4.71 -6.07
N VAL A 179 -13.97 -5.74 -5.22
CA VAL A 179 -12.98 -5.90 -4.13
C VAL A 179 -11.58 -6.16 -4.72
N VAL A 180 -11.49 -7.09 -5.68
CA VAL A 180 -10.22 -7.40 -6.36
C VAL A 180 -9.72 -6.19 -7.17
N GLY A 181 -10.61 -5.52 -7.89
CA GLY A 181 -10.34 -4.34 -8.69
C GLY A 181 -9.84 -3.17 -7.86
N THR A 182 -10.42 -2.91 -6.70
CA THR A 182 -9.94 -1.84 -5.81
C THR A 182 -8.54 -2.15 -5.25
N VAL A 183 -8.28 -3.38 -4.78
CA VAL A 183 -7.00 -3.71 -4.11
C VAL A 183 -5.86 -3.98 -5.09
N LEU A 184 -6.14 -4.64 -6.21
CA LEU A 184 -5.15 -4.96 -7.23
C LEU A 184 -5.05 -3.87 -8.30
N GLY A 185 -6.11 -3.09 -8.51
CA GLY A 185 -6.15 -1.97 -9.46
C GLY A 185 -5.12 -0.90 -9.12
N ASP A 186 -5.02 -0.47 -7.86
CA ASP A 186 -4.02 0.50 -7.44
C ASP A 186 -2.59 0.06 -7.80
N ARG A 187 -2.26 -1.22 -7.56
CA ARG A 187 -0.95 -1.79 -7.88
C ARG A 187 -0.74 -1.91 -9.40
N LEU A 188 -1.76 -2.35 -10.12
CA LEU A 188 -1.75 -2.44 -11.57
C LEU A 188 -1.50 -1.07 -12.19
N PHE A 189 -2.27 -0.05 -11.80
CA PHE A 189 -2.11 1.32 -12.30
C PHE A 189 -0.77 1.93 -11.95
N ALA A 190 -0.29 1.76 -10.71
CA ALA A 190 1.04 2.23 -10.33
C ALA A 190 2.14 1.58 -11.20
N GLY A 191 2.01 0.29 -11.50
CA GLY A 191 2.92 -0.44 -12.40
C GLY A 191 2.85 0.07 -13.85
N LEU A 192 1.65 0.16 -14.41
CA LEU A 192 1.41 0.65 -15.78
C LEU A 192 1.88 2.09 -15.96
N ARG A 193 1.63 2.96 -14.97
CA ARG A 193 2.11 4.35 -14.97
C ARG A 193 3.63 4.41 -15.05
N ARG A 194 4.35 3.60 -14.26
CA ARG A 194 5.82 3.53 -14.30
C ARG A 194 6.35 3.04 -15.65
N LEU A 195 5.70 2.02 -16.23
CA LEU A 195 6.04 1.53 -17.57
C LEU A 195 5.82 2.60 -18.64
N ALA A 196 4.69 3.31 -18.59
CA ALA A 196 4.38 4.40 -19.51
C ALA A 196 5.40 5.55 -19.37
N GLN A 197 5.79 5.91 -18.15
CA GLN A 197 6.82 6.91 -17.88
C GLN A 197 8.19 6.49 -18.44
N ALA A 198 8.59 5.23 -18.26
CA ALA A 198 9.84 4.71 -18.83
C ALA A 198 9.82 4.76 -20.36
N ALA A 199 8.71 4.35 -20.99
CA ALA A 199 8.55 4.40 -22.44
C ALA A 199 8.52 5.83 -22.99
N GLU A 200 7.88 6.76 -22.29
CA GLU A 200 7.86 8.18 -22.66
C GLU A 200 9.23 8.83 -22.48
N SER A 201 9.92 8.52 -21.38
CA SER A 201 11.28 8.99 -21.10
C SER A 201 12.24 8.56 -22.22
N GLY A 202 12.20 7.28 -22.64
CA GLY A 202 13.03 6.79 -23.75
C GLY A 202 12.72 7.48 -25.09
N ARG A 203 11.47 7.93 -25.31
CA ARG A 203 11.09 8.70 -26.50
C ARG A 203 11.53 10.16 -26.45
N ARG A 204 11.45 10.82 -25.27
CA ARG A 204 11.82 12.23 -25.10
C ARG A 204 13.32 12.44 -24.92
N TYR A 205 13.99 11.48 -24.31
CA TYR A 205 15.40 11.54 -23.93
C TYR A 205 16.16 10.32 -24.48
N PRO A 206 16.21 10.15 -25.81
CA PRO A 206 16.86 8.97 -26.42
C PRO A 206 18.35 8.86 -26.08
N ASP A 207 19.01 9.98 -25.78
CA ASP A 207 20.43 10.06 -25.39
C ASP A 207 20.63 10.32 -23.87
N GLY A 208 19.58 10.19 -23.07
CA GLY A 208 19.58 10.50 -21.62
C GLY A 208 19.12 11.93 -21.29
N LEU A 209 18.91 12.18 -19.98
CA LEU A 209 18.58 13.52 -19.46
C LEU A 209 19.80 14.44 -19.61
N ARG A 210 19.74 15.41 -20.52
CA ARG A 210 20.65 16.55 -20.56
C ARG A 210 20.05 17.74 -19.84
#